data_AF-A0A838DMZ1-F1
#
_entry.id   AF-A0A838DMZ1-F1
#
_cell.length_a   1.000
_cell.length_b   1.000
_cell.length_c   1.000
_cell.angle_alpha   90.00
_cell.angle_beta   90.00
_cell.angle_gamma   90.00
#
_symmetry.space_group_name_H-M   'P 1'
#
loop_
_entity.id
_entity.type
_entity.pdbx_description
1 polymer ?
#
loop_
_entity_poly.entity_id
_entity_poly.type
_entity_poly.pdbx_seq_one_letter_code
_entity_poly.pdbx_strand_id
1 'polypeptide(L)'
;MNARSSHPQQTSNVDEIVKLPDQPLSRRTLLKVGGAGVIATTLAGIGSVAWMPKRAAAMPLTSFPDIQFDIGAFVHPAQTIAGVLVDFGVTYTFLAPAVLTRNPAKRDQQVLADALNTIEANYSFSPSGIFTFVSYGLPYFNRLPSSLVASHMPLRNDGSRQPVLEEAVPSPTDVSPLNPGISKLRFNVPVRIETNDVLFTLRSDSLANITEVSAWLNGSNILNNRSIPSPDFNGLFNFGTPRLNFVQPGLPRRLANAANFSFKTLINPASSMWMGFVDQQVGGSAPNGATVTFAGTAHGHLTTAVPGDYFDNGSIQHLSHNIDDLAQFYNTDPNGPTAVEPFSERIQYMFRSKKFDGTPGLPFPQDPNDAFTNGGGLG
;
A
#
# COMPACT_ATOMS: atom_id res chain seq x y z
N MET A 1 8.25 -23.71 12.33
CA MET A 1 7.90 -23.46 13.74
C MET A 1 7.65 -21.98 13.90
N ASN A 2 6.47 -21.62 14.39
CA ASN A 2 6.01 -20.23 14.53
C ASN A 2 6.83 -19.51 15.62
N ALA A 3 7.65 -18.56 15.19
CA ALA A 3 8.26 -17.57 16.09
C ALA A 3 7.71 -16.17 15.76
N ARG A 4 6.38 -16.03 15.71
CA ARG A 4 5.74 -14.79 16.18
C ARG A 4 5.42 -15.06 17.64
N SER A 5 6.08 -14.34 18.54
CA SER A 5 5.94 -14.50 19.98
C SER A 5 4.48 -14.60 20.37
N SER A 6 4.16 -15.53 21.28
CA SER A 6 2.90 -15.63 21.99
C SER A 6 2.62 -14.34 22.77
N HIS A 7 2.12 -13.32 22.10
CA HIS A 7 1.43 -12.22 22.75
C HIS A 7 -0.04 -12.62 22.89
N PRO A 8 -0.69 -12.29 24.03
CA PRO A 8 -2.07 -12.66 24.26
C PRO A 8 -2.94 -12.12 23.12
N GLN A 9 -3.69 -13.02 22.46
CA GLN A 9 -4.70 -12.66 21.48
C GLN A 9 -5.73 -11.76 22.15
N GLN A 10 -5.72 -10.48 21.79
CA GLN A 10 -6.72 -9.54 22.26
C GLN A 10 -7.94 -9.68 21.34
N THR A 11 -9.04 -10.21 21.87
CA THR A 11 -10.34 -10.16 21.20
C THR A 11 -10.86 -8.75 21.33
N SER A 12 -10.78 -7.96 20.27
CA SER A 12 -11.24 -6.58 20.28
C SER A 12 -12.43 -6.40 19.34
N ASN A 13 -13.48 -5.75 19.83
CA ASN A 13 -14.56 -5.28 18.98
C ASN A 13 -14.02 -4.18 18.04
N VAL A 14 -14.58 -4.00 16.82
CA VAL A 14 -14.06 -2.96 15.87
C VAL A 14 -14.11 -1.55 16.48
N ASP A 15 -15.04 -1.34 17.41
CA ASP A 15 -15.18 -0.09 18.19
C ASP A 15 -14.13 0.09 19.30
N GLU A 16 -13.34 -0.93 19.62
CA GLU A 16 -12.24 -0.85 20.60
C GLU A 16 -10.92 -0.35 19.98
N ILE A 17 -10.84 -0.17 18.66
CA ILE A 17 -9.71 0.53 18.06
C ILE A 17 -9.78 1.99 18.53
N VAL A 18 -8.87 2.39 19.40
CA VAL A 18 -8.83 3.77 19.89
C VAL A 18 -8.47 4.71 18.74
N LYS A 19 -9.42 5.58 18.39
CA LYS A 19 -9.35 6.53 17.27
C LYS A 19 -8.86 7.88 17.80
N LEU A 20 -7.82 8.41 17.19
CA LEU A 20 -7.42 9.80 17.38
C LEU A 20 -7.94 10.62 16.19
N PRO A 21 -8.44 11.84 16.41
CA PRO A 21 -8.80 12.72 15.30
C PRO A 21 -7.55 13.00 14.45
N ASP A 22 -7.66 12.82 13.13
CA ASP A 22 -6.61 13.23 12.20
C ASP A 22 -6.63 14.77 12.05
N GLN A 23 -5.47 15.37 11.81
CA GLN A 23 -5.37 16.82 11.57
C GLN A 23 -5.85 17.10 10.14
N PRO A 24 -6.96 17.83 9.94
CA PRO A 24 -7.49 18.06 8.60
C PRO A 24 -6.49 18.88 7.77
N LEU A 25 -6.05 18.33 6.64
CA LEU A 25 -5.19 19.03 5.71
C LEU A 25 -5.99 20.02 4.87
N SER A 26 -5.55 21.28 4.83
CA SER A 26 -6.16 22.27 3.96
C SER A 26 -5.71 22.07 2.51
N ARG A 27 -6.61 22.34 1.55
CA ARG A 27 -6.30 22.31 0.10
C ARG A 27 -5.06 23.14 -0.25
N ARG A 28 -4.88 24.28 0.42
CA ARG A 28 -3.72 25.18 0.25
C ARG A 28 -2.40 24.51 0.65
N THR A 29 -2.41 23.66 1.68
CA THR A 29 -1.24 22.89 2.11
C THR A 29 -0.91 21.81 1.09
N LEU A 30 -1.92 21.14 0.55
CA LEU A 30 -1.76 20.08 -0.44
C LEU A 30 -1.29 20.56 -1.81
N LEU A 31 -1.66 21.78 -2.22
CA LEU A 31 -1.17 22.39 -3.47
C LEU A 31 0.35 22.69 -3.43
N LYS A 32 0.96 22.80 -2.25
CA LYS A 32 2.41 22.99 -2.11
C LYS A 32 3.22 21.71 -2.34
N VAL A 33 2.56 20.56 -2.40
CA VAL A 33 3.18 19.23 -2.58
C VAL A 33 3.47 18.93 -4.06
N GLY A 34 3.36 19.92 -4.96
CA GLY A 34 3.59 19.75 -6.40
C GLY A 34 2.53 18.89 -7.11
N GLY A 35 1.49 18.44 -6.40
CA GLY A 35 0.38 17.68 -6.98
C GLY A 35 -0.59 18.58 -7.75
N ALA A 36 -0.94 18.19 -8.97
CA ALA A 36 -2.06 18.77 -9.71
C ALA A 36 -3.32 18.82 -8.81
N GLY A 37 -4.12 19.89 -8.90
CA GLY A 37 -5.20 20.20 -7.94
C GLY A 37 -6.24 19.09 -7.68
N VAL A 38 -6.33 18.09 -8.56
CA VAL A 38 -7.18 16.89 -8.38
C VAL A 38 -6.69 16.03 -7.20
N ILE A 39 -5.38 15.79 -7.06
CA ILE A 39 -4.80 14.98 -5.98
C ILE A 39 -5.04 15.66 -4.62
N ALA A 40 -4.86 16.99 -4.57
CA ALA A 40 -5.14 17.77 -3.37
C ALA A 40 -6.61 17.66 -2.90
N THR A 41 -7.55 17.51 -3.83
CA THR A 41 -8.97 17.37 -3.49
C THR A 41 -9.26 15.98 -2.91
N THR A 42 -8.73 14.93 -3.52
CA THR A 42 -8.86 13.55 -3.02
C THR A 42 -8.21 13.38 -1.65
N LEU A 43 -7.00 13.91 -1.46
CA LEU A 43 -6.28 13.85 -0.18
C LEU A 43 -7.04 14.58 0.93
N ALA A 44 -7.59 15.77 0.65
CA ALA A 44 -8.42 16.50 1.62
C ALA A 44 -9.70 15.72 1.97
N GLY A 45 -10.33 15.07 0.98
CA GLY A 45 -11.50 14.22 1.19
C GLY A 45 -11.18 13.03 2.12
N ILE A 46 -10.08 12.32 1.87
CA ILE A 46 -9.61 11.22 2.72
C ILE A 46 -9.32 11.68 4.14
N GLY A 47 -8.51 12.74 4.29
CA GLY A 47 -8.16 13.27 5.62
C GLY A 47 -9.37 13.77 6.43
N SER A 48 -10.47 14.15 5.77
CA SER A 48 -11.68 14.63 6.47
C SER A 48 -12.48 13.53 7.16
N VAL A 49 -12.32 12.27 6.75
CA VAL A 49 -13.12 11.13 7.26
C VAL A 49 -12.29 9.98 7.81
N ALA A 50 -10.97 10.04 7.66
CA ALA A 50 -10.04 9.12 8.28
C ALA A 50 -9.81 9.48 9.76
N TRP A 51 -9.35 8.49 10.51
CA TRP A 51 -8.86 8.66 11.88
C TRP A 51 -7.44 8.12 12.00
N MET A 52 -6.66 8.63 12.96
CA MET A 52 -5.33 8.12 13.24
C MET A 52 -5.44 6.97 14.26
N PRO A 53 -4.92 5.76 13.96
CA PRO A 53 -4.89 4.69 14.92
C PRO A 53 -4.03 5.06 16.13
N LYS A 54 -4.50 4.81 17.35
CA LYS A 54 -3.62 4.87 18.52
C LYS A 54 -2.57 3.78 18.41
N ARG A 55 -1.30 4.15 18.23
CA ARG A 55 -0.17 3.23 18.23
C ARG A 55 0.50 3.19 19.61
N ALA A 56 1.12 2.06 19.95
CA ALA A 56 2.08 2.05 21.04
C ALA A 56 3.24 2.99 20.67
N ALA A 57 3.84 3.65 21.66
CA ALA A 57 5.05 4.43 21.40
C ALA A 57 6.12 3.50 20.83
N ALA A 58 6.66 3.84 19.66
CA ALA A 58 7.78 3.08 19.10
C ALA A 58 8.97 3.20 20.05
N MET A 59 9.64 2.07 20.34
CA MET A 59 10.91 2.15 21.03
C MET A 59 11.94 2.86 20.15
N PRO A 60 12.84 3.67 20.74
CA PRO A 60 13.93 4.27 19.98
C PRO A 60 14.76 3.16 19.34
N LEU A 61 14.93 3.22 18.03
CA LEU A 61 15.84 2.32 17.34
C LEU A 61 17.29 2.68 17.69
N THR A 62 18.09 1.67 18.04
CA THR A 62 19.55 1.83 18.16
C THR A 62 20.23 1.83 16.78
N SER A 63 19.57 1.22 15.79
CA SER A 63 19.95 1.22 14.38
C SER A 63 18.72 0.89 13.53
N PHE A 64 18.70 1.34 12.28
CA PHE A 64 17.64 0.95 11.34
C PHE A 64 17.74 -0.54 10.99
N PRO A 65 16.61 -1.22 10.77
CA PRO A 65 16.62 -2.61 10.29
C PRO A 65 17.20 -2.66 8.87
N ASP A 66 17.98 -3.69 8.57
CA ASP A 66 18.55 -3.90 7.25
C ASP A 66 17.46 -4.18 6.20
N ILE A 67 16.48 -5.04 6.56
CA ILE A 67 15.28 -5.28 5.75
C ILE A 67 14.24 -4.20 6.08
N GLN A 68 14.40 -3.01 5.51
CA GLN A 68 13.58 -1.85 5.86
C GLN A 68 12.07 -2.03 5.59
N PHE A 69 11.70 -2.78 4.55
CA PHE A 69 10.29 -3.03 4.24
C PHE A 69 9.60 -3.98 5.24
N ASP A 70 10.36 -4.70 6.07
CA ASP A 70 9.82 -5.54 7.14
C ASP A 70 9.39 -4.70 8.34
N ILE A 71 8.24 -4.05 8.20
CA ILE A 71 7.71 -3.17 9.24
C ILE A 71 6.85 -3.90 10.28
N GLY A 72 6.80 -5.24 10.25
CA GLY A 72 5.90 -6.04 11.09
C GLY A 72 6.08 -5.78 12.59
N ALA A 73 7.32 -5.53 13.03
CA ALA A 73 7.65 -5.22 14.42
C ALA A 73 7.19 -3.82 14.88
N PHE A 74 6.84 -2.93 13.95
CA PHE A 74 6.48 -1.53 14.22
C PHE A 74 4.98 -1.26 14.12
N VAL A 75 4.23 -2.19 13.51
CA VAL A 75 2.77 -2.13 13.44
C VAL A 75 2.15 -2.92 14.60
N HIS A 76 0.85 -2.76 14.80
CA HIS A 76 0.16 -3.53 15.85
C HIS A 76 0.19 -5.02 15.51
N PRO A 77 0.24 -5.90 16.52
CA PRO A 77 0.06 -7.32 16.28
C PRO A 77 -1.32 -7.57 15.66
N ALA A 78 -1.44 -8.68 14.92
CA ALA A 78 -2.71 -9.11 14.36
C ALA A 78 -3.80 -9.22 15.45
N GLN A 79 -5.00 -8.77 15.11
CA GLN A 79 -6.16 -8.72 15.98
C GLN A 79 -7.22 -9.69 15.50
N THR A 80 -7.97 -10.31 16.43
CA THR A 80 -9.13 -11.12 16.07
C THR A 80 -10.36 -10.24 16.07
N ILE A 81 -10.94 -10.02 14.89
CA ILE A 81 -12.18 -9.26 14.69
C ILE A 81 -13.24 -10.23 14.19
N ALA A 82 -14.33 -10.39 14.94
CA ALA A 82 -15.43 -11.30 14.60
C ALA A 82 -14.95 -12.73 14.22
N GLY A 83 -13.95 -13.26 14.95
CA GLY A 83 -13.37 -14.58 14.71
C GLY A 83 -12.34 -14.66 13.58
N VAL A 84 -12.03 -13.56 12.90
CA VAL A 84 -11.04 -13.48 11.82
C VAL A 84 -9.79 -12.79 12.31
N LEU A 85 -8.63 -13.43 12.10
CA LEU A 85 -7.34 -12.84 12.44
C LEU A 85 -6.88 -11.92 11.30
N VAL A 86 -6.81 -10.62 11.60
CA VAL A 86 -6.50 -9.55 10.65
C VAL A 86 -5.32 -8.72 11.14
N ASP A 87 -4.53 -8.17 10.21
CA ASP A 87 -3.35 -7.36 10.49
C ASP A 87 -3.40 -6.07 9.68
N PHE A 88 -3.83 -4.99 10.33
CA PHE A 88 -3.85 -3.67 9.71
C PHE A 88 -2.50 -2.99 9.92
N GLY A 89 -1.75 -2.92 8.81
CA GLY A 89 -0.50 -2.17 8.75
C GLY A 89 -0.69 -0.66 8.88
N VAL A 90 0.16 0.08 8.17
CA VAL A 90 0.15 1.55 8.17
C VAL A 90 -1.01 2.08 7.32
N THR A 91 -1.70 3.10 7.81
CA THR A 91 -2.93 3.63 7.20
C THR A 91 -2.70 4.11 5.78
N TYR A 92 -1.65 4.90 5.54
CA TYR A 92 -1.38 5.50 4.24
C TYR A 92 -0.07 4.98 3.64
N THR A 93 -0.09 4.76 2.33
CA THR A 93 1.11 4.49 1.54
C THR A 93 1.09 5.41 0.32
N PHE A 94 2.05 6.33 0.26
CA PHE A 94 2.23 7.28 -0.82
C PHE A 94 3.39 6.84 -1.70
N LEU A 95 3.14 6.80 -3.00
CA LEU A 95 4.03 6.31 -4.03
C LEU A 95 4.36 7.48 -4.95
N ALA A 96 5.60 7.94 -4.93
CA ALA A 96 6.10 9.01 -5.78
C ALA A 96 7.09 8.45 -6.81
N PRO A 97 6.62 8.09 -8.01
CA PRO A 97 7.51 7.66 -9.08
C PRO A 97 8.34 8.86 -9.59
N ALA A 98 9.55 8.58 -10.06
CA ALA A 98 10.43 9.56 -10.69
C ALA A 98 11.20 8.94 -11.86
N VAL A 99 11.46 9.77 -12.86
CA VAL A 99 12.39 9.48 -13.96
C VAL A 99 13.66 10.30 -13.76
N LEU A 100 14.82 9.70 -14.01
CA LEU A 100 16.09 10.41 -13.94
C LEU A 100 16.31 11.24 -15.21
N THR A 101 16.69 12.51 -15.05
CA THR A 101 16.99 13.40 -16.18
C THR A 101 18.37 13.17 -16.78
N ARG A 102 19.24 12.46 -16.07
CA ARG A 102 20.61 12.13 -16.44
C ARG A 102 21.08 10.87 -15.72
N ASN A 103 22.24 10.34 -16.09
CA ASN A 103 22.85 9.24 -15.34
C ASN A 103 23.27 9.73 -13.94
N PRO A 104 23.03 8.93 -12.89
CA PRO A 104 23.39 9.28 -11.54
C PRO A 104 24.92 9.18 -11.35
N ALA A 105 25.47 10.12 -10.59
CA ALA A 105 26.85 10.15 -10.15
C ALA A 105 26.95 9.79 -8.66
N LYS A 106 28.17 9.51 -8.16
CA LYS A 106 28.41 9.25 -6.72
C LYS A 106 27.90 10.38 -5.82
N ARG A 107 27.97 11.63 -6.29
CA ARG A 107 27.43 12.77 -5.54
C ARG A 107 25.93 12.68 -5.37
N ASP A 108 25.20 12.23 -6.39
CA ASP A 108 23.73 12.07 -6.32
C ASP A 108 23.34 11.01 -5.32
N GLN A 109 24.07 9.89 -5.30
CA GLN A 109 23.90 8.85 -4.29
C GLN A 109 24.09 9.42 -2.88
N GLN A 110 25.14 10.22 -2.66
CA GLN A 110 25.38 10.87 -1.38
C GLN A 110 24.24 11.84 -1.02
N VAL A 111 23.77 12.68 -1.95
CA VAL A 111 22.64 13.60 -1.70
C VAL A 111 21.39 12.82 -1.30
N LEU A 112 21.07 11.73 -1.99
CA LEU A 112 19.92 10.91 -1.65
C LEU A 112 20.09 10.25 -0.28
N ALA A 113 21.26 9.69 0.02
CA ALA A 113 21.54 9.12 1.33
C ALA A 113 21.41 10.16 2.46
N ASP A 114 21.98 11.36 2.28
CA ASP A 114 21.87 12.46 3.22
C ASP A 114 20.40 12.89 3.41
N ALA A 115 19.61 12.90 2.34
CA ALA A 115 18.20 13.23 2.39
C ALA A 115 17.39 12.21 3.21
N LEU A 116 17.61 10.92 2.98
CA LEU A 116 16.97 9.83 3.72
C LEU A 116 17.38 9.87 5.21
N ASN A 117 18.67 10.01 5.50
CA ASN A 117 19.18 10.18 6.87
C ASN A 117 18.56 11.39 7.57
N THR A 118 18.32 12.48 6.84
CA THR A 118 17.68 13.68 7.40
C THR A 118 16.22 13.41 7.74
N ILE A 119 15.46 12.71 6.89
CA ILE A 119 14.08 12.29 7.21
C ILE A 119 14.07 11.43 8.47
N GLU A 120 14.94 10.42 8.51
CA GLU A 120 15.09 9.46 9.61
C GLU A 120 15.52 10.11 10.94
N ALA A 121 16.32 11.18 10.89
CA ALA A 121 16.68 11.96 12.07
C ALA A 121 15.54 12.86 12.59
N ASN A 122 14.54 13.12 11.76
CA ASN A 122 13.46 14.07 12.05
C ASN A 122 12.11 13.39 12.35
N TYR A 123 11.90 12.15 11.90
CA TYR A 123 10.73 11.35 12.21
C TYR A 123 11.13 9.99 12.71
N SER A 124 10.41 9.48 13.71
CA SER A 124 10.58 8.09 14.14
C SER A 124 10.23 7.13 12.99
N PHE A 125 11.01 6.05 12.85
CA PHE A 125 10.67 4.92 11.98
C PHE A 125 9.52 4.12 12.58
N SER A 126 8.29 4.61 12.39
CA SER A 126 7.08 4.06 12.99
C SER A 126 5.85 4.51 12.21
N PRO A 127 4.68 3.89 12.43
CA PRO A 127 3.46 4.32 11.76
C PRO A 127 3.08 5.78 12.08
N SER A 128 3.31 6.25 13.31
CA SER A 128 3.03 7.65 13.69
C SER A 128 4.07 8.65 13.20
N GLY A 129 5.26 8.18 12.81
CA GLY A 129 6.28 8.97 12.14
C GLY A 129 6.22 8.74 10.64
N ILE A 130 7.29 8.22 10.04
CA ILE A 130 7.30 7.83 8.63
C ILE A 130 8.22 6.62 8.40
N PHE A 131 7.78 5.73 7.52
CA PHE A 131 8.67 4.77 6.86
C PHE A 131 8.97 5.27 5.46
N THR A 132 10.24 5.27 5.08
CA THR A 132 10.69 5.70 3.74
C THR A 132 11.46 4.56 3.09
N PHE A 133 11.09 4.21 1.87
CA PHE A 133 11.79 3.21 1.05
C PHE A 133 12.03 3.75 -0.34
N VAL A 134 13.13 3.32 -0.96
CA VAL A 134 13.43 3.63 -2.36
C VAL A 134 13.50 2.32 -3.13
N SER A 135 12.81 2.27 -4.25
CA SER A 135 12.85 1.15 -5.19
C SER A 135 13.30 1.64 -6.56
N TYR A 136 13.95 0.75 -7.32
CA TYR A 136 14.52 1.07 -8.63
C TYR A 136 13.85 0.21 -9.70
N GLY A 137 13.38 0.85 -10.76
CA GLY A 137 12.78 0.16 -11.91
C GLY A 137 13.84 -0.34 -12.89
N LEU A 138 13.43 -1.18 -13.83
CA LEU A 138 14.29 -1.65 -14.92
C LEU A 138 14.99 -0.51 -15.69
N PRO A 139 14.35 0.66 -15.96
CA PRO A 139 15.01 1.79 -16.61
C PRO A 139 16.25 2.31 -15.89
N TYR A 140 16.27 2.27 -14.56
CA TYR A 140 17.43 2.69 -13.78
C TYR A 140 18.63 1.78 -14.05
N PHE A 141 18.42 0.46 -14.06
CA PHE A 141 19.48 -0.50 -14.31
C PHE A 141 19.99 -0.43 -15.76
N ASN A 142 19.13 -0.07 -16.72
CA ASN A 142 19.53 0.16 -18.12
C ASN A 142 20.48 1.35 -18.31
N ARG A 143 20.61 2.24 -17.32
CA ARG A 143 21.56 3.35 -17.33
C ARG A 143 22.96 2.96 -16.83
N LEU A 144 23.08 1.82 -16.16
CA LEU A 144 24.34 1.34 -15.59
C LEU A 144 25.10 0.46 -16.60
N PRO A 145 26.43 0.28 -16.43
CA PRO A 145 27.18 -0.67 -17.26
C PRO A 145 26.56 -2.06 -17.20
N SER A 146 26.24 -2.64 -18.37
CA SER A 146 25.53 -3.94 -18.44
C SER A 146 26.29 -5.08 -17.77
N SER A 147 27.63 -5.07 -17.81
CA SER A 147 28.47 -6.05 -17.12
C SER A 147 28.33 -5.98 -15.60
N LEU A 148 28.17 -4.77 -15.04
CA LEU A 148 27.95 -4.56 -13.62
C LEU A 148 26.57 -5.04 -13.19
N VAL A 149 25.54 -4.74 -13.99
CA VAL A 149 24.19 -5.23 -13.71
C VAL A 149 24.15 -6.75 -13.78
N ALA A 150 24.73 -7.35 -14.82
CA ALA A 150 24.78 -8.79 -15.00
C ALA A 150 25.55 -9.53 -13.88
N SER A 151 26.54 -8.89 -13.26
CA SER A 151 27.32 -9.50 -12.16
C SER A 151 26.61 -9.46 -10.81
N HIS A 152 25.59 -8.62 -10.64
CA HIS A 152 24.91 -8.42 -9.34
C HIS A 152 23.41 -8.70 -9.36
N MET A 153 22.72 -8.58 -10.50
CA MET A 153 21.29 -8.83 -10.60
C MET A 153 20.99 -10.30 -10.29
N PRO A 154 20.15 -10.60 -9.28
CA PRO A 154 19.79 -11.98 -8.98
C PRO A 154 19.09 -12.63 -10.17
N LEU A 155 19.25 -13.94 -10.31
CA LEU A 155 18.54 -14.74 -11.30
C LEU A 155 17.43 -15.53 -10.63
N ARG A 156 16.41 -15.90 -11.39
CA ARG A 156 15.33 -16.77 -10.92
C ARG A 156 15.88 -18.15 -10.58
N ASN A 157 15.45 -18.68 -9.44
CA ASN A 157 15.84 -20.01 -8.96
C ASN A 157 14.87 -21.11 -9.44
N ASP A 158 14.54 -21.08 -10.72
CA ASP A 158 13.63 -22.04 -11.39
C ASP A 158 14.32 -22.80 -12.55
N GLY A 159 15.65 -22.67 -12.64
CA GLY A 159 16.46 -23.26 -13.72
C GLY A 159 16.49 -22.45 -15.02
N SER A 160 15.66 -21.40 -15.16
CA SER A 160 15.63 -20.56 -16.36
C SER A 160 16.87 -19.65 -16.50
N ARG A 161 17.52 -19.33 -15.36
CA ARG A 161 18.62 -18.35 -15.27
C ARG A 161 18.26 -16.96 -15.83
N GLN A 162 16.98 -16.62 -15.88
CA GLN A 162 16.53 -15.28 -16.26
C GLN A 162 16.73 -14.30 -15.10
N PRO A 163 17.00 -13.01 -15.37
CA PRO A 163 16.99 -11.98 -14.34
C PRO A 163 15.66 -11.96 -13.59
N VAL A 164 15.70 -11.66 -12.29
CA VAL A 164 14.50 -11.55 -11.46
C VAL A 164 13.65 -10.32 -11.76
N LEU A 165 14.25 -9.26 -12.31
CA LEU A 165 13.57 -8.04 -12.68
C LEU A 165 13.22 -8.08 -14.17
N GLU A 166 11.92 -8.25 -14.44
CA GLU A 166 11.35 -8.30 -15.79
C GLU A 166 10.34 -7.16 -15.97
N GLU A 167 10.16 -6.69 -17.21
CA GLU A 167 9.15 -5.67 -17.52
C GLU A 167 7.75 -6.25 -17.35
N ALA A 168 6.85 -5.51 -16.69
CA ALA A 168 5.46 -5.90 -16.58
C ALA A 168 4.79 -5.91 -17.97
N VAL A 169 3.90 -6.87 -18.19
CA VAL A 169 3.12 -6.99 -19.42
C VAL A 169 1.63 -6.83 -19.13
N PRO A 170 0.82 -6.38 -20.10
CA PRO A 170 -0.63 -6.40 -19.97
C PRO A 170 -1.14 -7.79 -19.55
N SER A 171 -1.93 -7.84 -18.48
CA SER A 171 -2.57 -9.07 -18.03
C SER A 171 -3.69 -9.47 -19.00
N PRO A 172 -4.10 -10.75 -19.09
CA PRO A 172 -5.11 -11.21 -20.07
C PRO A 172 -6.47 -10.50 -19.98
N THR A 173 -6.80 -9.89 -18.85
CA THR A 173 -8.06 -9.19 -18.61
C THR A 173 -7.96 -7.67 -18.73
N ASP A 174 -6.77 -7.13 -19.01
CA ASP A 174 -6.59 -5.70 -19.22
C ASP A 174 -7.19 -5.25 -20.55
N VAL A 175 -7.76 -4.05 -20.56
CA VAL A 175 -8.08 -3.37 -21.83
C VAL A 175 -6.74 -2.98 -22.46
N SER A 176 -6.39 -3.61 -23.58
CA SER A 176 -5.10 -3.44 -24.25
C SER A 176 -5.21 -3.79 -25.73
N PRO A 177 -4.44 -3.16 -26.63
CA PRO A 177 -4.28 -3.64 -27.99
C PRO A 177 -3.79 -5.09 -28.08
N LEU A 178 -3.06 -5.59 -27.07
CA LEU A 178 -2.60 -6.98 -26.99
C LEU A 178 -3.70 -7.97 -26.59
N ASN A 179 -4.84 -7.47 -26.09
CA ASN A 179 -5.99 -8.26 -25.68
C ASN A 179 -7.22 -7.88 -26.53
N PRO A 180 -7.23 -8.20 -27.84
CA PRO A 180 -8.32 -7.80 -28.71
C PRO A 180 -9.65 -8.38 -28.22
N GLY A 181 -10.68 -7.54 -28.19
CA GLY A 181 -12.03 -7.93 -27.75
C GLY A 181 -12.28 -7.78 -26.25
N ILE A 182 -11.27 -7.43 -25.43
CA ILE A 182 -11.48 -7.10 -24.02
C ILE A 182 -11.95 -5.65 -23.87
N SER A 183 -13.17 -5.50 -23.34
CA SER A 183 -13.76 -4.22 -22.95
C SER A 183 -14.37 -4.31 -21.55
N LYS A 184 -14.57 -3.17 -20.90
CA LYS A 184 -15.27 -3.04 -19.62
C LYS A 184 -16.57 -2.28 -19.83
N LEU A 185 -17.54 -2.45 -18.93
CA LEU A 185 -18.84 -1.79 -19.07
C LEU A 185 -18.72 -0.25 -19.00
N ARG A 186 -17.99 0.27 -17.99
CA ARG A 186 -17.80 1.73 -17.81
C ARG A 186 -16.37 2.18 -18.06
N PHE A 187 -15.39 1.47 -17.49
CA PHE A 187 -14.00 1.92 -17.49
C PHE A 187 -13.18 1.22 -18.58
N ASN A 188 -13.36 1.66 -19.83
CA ASN A 188 -12.52 1.24 -20.96
C ASN A 188 -11.18 2.01 -20.97
N VAL A 189 -10.42 1.89 -19.89
CA VAL A 189 -9.13 2.55 -19.71
C VAL A 189 -8.04 1.59 -20.15
N PRO A 190 -7.28 1.88 -21.23
CA PRO A 190 -6.17 1.04 -21.63
C PRO A 190 -5.13 0.96 -20.51
N VAL A 191 -4.66 -0.25 -20.21
CA VAL A 191 -3.58 -0.45 -19.24
C VAL A 191 -2.34 0.33 -19.66
N ARG A 192 -1.67 0.93 -18.68
CA ARG A 192 -0.40 1.63 -18.88
C ARG A 192 0.65 0.95 -18.03
N ILE A 193 1.69 0.45 -18.70
CA ILE A 193 2.92 0.03 -18.03
C ILE A 193 3.79 1.27 -17.88
N GLU A 194 4.10 1.64 -16.65
CA GLU A 194 4.88 2.85 -16.38
C GLU A 194 6.38 2.57 -16.40
N THR A 195 7.11 3.46 -17.07
CA THR A 195 8.57 3.38 -17.19
C THR A 195 9.20 4.41 -16.26
N ASN A 196 9.36 4.05 -14.98
CA ASN A 196 9.97 4.90 -13.96
C ASN A 196 11.35 4.35 -13.55
N ASP A 197 12.32 5.24 -13.36
CA ASP A 197 13.65 4.84 -12.88
C ASP A 197 13.63 4.55 -11.38
N VAL A 198 12.93 5.39 -10.61
CA VAL A 198 12.95 5.37 -9.15
C VAL A 198 11.52 5.50 -8.62
N LEU A 199 11.24 4.85 -7.50
CA LEU A 199 10.01 5.00 -6.75
C LEU A 199 10.34 5.32 -5.28
N PHE A 200 9.85 6.45 -4.80
CA PHE A 200 9.85 6.77 -3.38
C PHE A 200 8.55 6.29 -2.76
N THR A 201 8.65 5.42 -1.75
CA THR A 201 7.51 4.94 -0.97
C THR A 201 7.55 5.57 0.42
N LEU A 202 6.51 6.32 0.76
CA LEU A 202 6.33 6.94 2.08
C LEU A 202 5.12 6.30 2.76
N ARG A 203 5.28 5.75 3.96
CA ARG A 203 4.17 5.18 4.73
C ARG A 203 4.04 5.87 6.07
N SER A 204 2.82 6.27 6.42
CA SER A 204 2.50 6.89 7.72
C SER A 204 1.02 6.71 8.04
N ASP A 205 0.67 6.78 9.32
CA ASP A 205 -0.70 6.99 9.77
C ASP A 205 -1.12 8.47 9.68
N SER A 206 -0.19 9.38 9.33
CA SER A 206 -0.44 10.81 9.16
C SER A 206 -0.22 11.26 7.72
N LEU A 207 -1.28 11.77 7.08
CA LEU A 207 -1.14 12.45 5.79
C LEU A 207 -0.30 13.73 5.89
N ALA A 208 -0.24 14.36 7.07
CA ALA A 208 0.57 15.56 7.29
C ALA A 208 2.07 15.23 7.18
N ASN A 209 2.52 14.13 7.79
CA ASN A 209 3.91 13.67 7.67
C ASN A 209 4.28 13.35 6.22
N ILE A 210 3.42 12.61 5.50
CA ILE A 210 3.62 12.29 4.07
C ILE A 210 3.72 13.56 3.23
N THR A 211 2.78 14.49 3.46
CA THR A 211 2.69 15.77 2.74
C THR A 211 3.94 16.61 2.96
N GLU A 212 4.40 16.73 4.20
CA GLU A 212 5.57 17.52 4.57
C GLU A 212 6.86 16.92 4.00
N VAL A 213 7.08 15.60 4.16
CA VAL A 213 8.26 14.92 3.60
C VAL A 213 8.29 15.01 2.08
N SER A 214 7.15 14.80 1.41
CA SER A 214 7.04 14.92 -0.05
C SER A 214 7.32 16.35 -0.53
N ALA A 215 6.79 17.36 0.15
CA ALA A 215 7.08 18.76 -0.17
C ALA A 215 8.55 19.13 0.11
N TRP A 216 9.15 18.58 1.16
CA TRP A 216 10.55 18.80 1.51
C TRP A 216 11.50 18.20 0.48
N LEU A 217 11.23 16.99 -0.01
CA LEU A 217 11.97 16.41 -1.14
C LEU A 217 11.85 17.25 -2.42
N ASN A 218 10.81 18.08 -2.53
CA ASN A 218 10.55 19.01 -3.64
C ASN A 218 10.95 20.47 -3.35
N GLY A 219 11.72 20.75 -2.29
CA GLY A 219 12.29 22.08 -2.06
C GLY A 219 11.54 23.00 -1.09
N SER A 220 10.62 22.47 -0.26
CA SER A 220 9.89 23.31 0.71
C SER A 220 10.77 23.96 1.78
N ASN A 221 11.97 23.41 2.06
CA ASN A 221 12.86 23.77 3.16
C ASN A 221 12.21 23.69 4.55
N ILE A 222 11.15 22.90 4.69
CA ILE A 222 10.43 22.66 5.95
C ILE A 222 10.27 21.16 6.14
N LEU A 223 10.73 20.65 7.29
CA LEU A 223 10.62 19.25 7.67
C LEU A 223 10.36 19.13 9.18
N ASN A 224 9.37 18.33 9.56
CA ASN A 224 8.86 18.22 10.93
C ASN A 224 8.60 19.60 11.57
N ASN A 225 7.89 20.48 10.84
CA ASN A 225 7.60 21.87 11.22
C ASN A 225 8.82 22.75 11.54
N ARG A 226 10.03 22.35 11.12
CA ARG A 226 11.28 23.09 11.32
C ARG A 226 11.86 23.53 9.98
N SER A 227 12.56 24.67 9.98
CA SER A 227 13.31 25.10 8.80
C SER A 227 14.55 24.21 8.65
N ILE A 228 14.48 23.30 7.69
CA ILE A 228 15.54 22.33 7.38
C ILE A 228 15.74 22.39 5.86
N PRO A 229 16.94 22.74 5.37
CA PRO A 229 17.20 22.82 3.95
C PRO A 229 16.80 21.53 3.22
N SER A 230 16.09 21.67 2.11
CA SER A 230 15.76 20.56 1.22
C SER A 230 17.00 20.04 0.50
N PRO A 231 17.04 18.75 0.10
CA PRO A 231 18.13 18.24 -0.70
C PRO A 231 18.16 18.92 -2.07
N ASP A 232 19.35 19.33 -2.51
CA ASP A 232 19.56 19.79 -3.88
C ASP A 232 19.91 18.59 -4.76
N PHE A 233 18.87 18.02 -5.39
CA PHE A 233 19.04 16.96 -6.37
C PHE A 233 19.60 17.47 -7.72
N ASN A 234 19.83 18.78 -7.87
CA ASN A 234 20.36 19.40 -9.09
C ASN A 234 19.64 18.90 -10.36
N GLY A 235 18.30 18.91 -10.30
CA GLY A 235 17.42 18.47 -11.37
C GLY A 235 17.44 16.98 -11.70
N LEU A 236 18.03 16.12 -10.87
CA LEU A 236 18.15 14.67 -11.16
C LEU A 236 16.79 13.99 -11.30
N PHE A 237 15.84 14.29 -10.42
CA PHE A 237 14.52 13.66 -10.42
C PHE A 237 13.50 14.53 -11.15
N ASN A 238 12.82 13.93 -12.13
CA ASN A 238 11.55 14.42 -12.63
C ASN A 238 10.43 13.56 -12.03
N PHE A 239 9.72 14.08 -11.03
CA PHE A 239 8.66 13.35 -10.35
C PHE A 239 7.41 13.21 -11.24
N GLY A 240 6.89 11.98 -11.30
CA GLY A 240 5.65 11.65 -11.97
C GLY A 240 4.42 11.94 -11.11
N THR A 241 3.27 11.43 -11.56
CA THR A 241 2.01 11.56 -10.80
C THR A 241 2.05 10.63 -9.60
N PRO A 242 1.93 11.13 -8.36
CA PRO A 242 1.96 10.26 -7.20
C PRO A 242 0.64 9.51 -7.01
N ARG A 243 0.70 8.40 -6.29
CA ARG A 243 -0.46 7.58 -5.91
C ARG A 243 -0.55 7.49 -4.40
N LEU A 244 -1.77 7.54 -3.86
CA LEU A 244 -2.03 7.26 -2.46
C LEU A 244 -2.89 6.01 -2.34
N ASN A 245 -2.39 5.05 -1.59
CA ASN A 245 -3.17 3.92 -1.10
C ASN A 245 -3.52 4.15 0.37
N PHE A 246 -4.69 3.67 0.79
CA PHE A 246 -5.07 3.65 2.20
C PHE A 246 -5.66 2.30 2.60
N VAL A 247 -5.46 1.93 3.87
CA VAL A 247 -6.09 0.76 4.49
C VAL A 247 -6.55 1.17 5.88
N GLN A 248 -7.85 1.24 6.10
CA GLN A 248 -8.42 1.56 7.41
C GLN A 248 -9.85 1.02 7.52
N PRO A 249 -10.19 0.33 8.63
CA PRO A 249 -11.55 -0.11 8.88
C PRO A 249 -12.60 1.00 8.71
N GLY A 250 -13.57 0.71 7.86
CA GLY A 250 -14.71 1.57 7.52
C GLY A 250 -14.39 2.81 6.70
N LEU A 251 -13.13 3.07 6.35
CA LEU A 251 -12.77 4.26 5.58
C LEU A 251 -13.43 4.28 4.18
N PRO A 252 -13.50 3.16 3.43
CA PRO A 252 -14.26 3.11 2.18
C PRO A 252 -15.73 3.53 2.34
N ARG A 253 -16.43 3.03 3.38
CA ARG A 253 -17.83 3.39 3.66
C ARG A 253 -17.97 4.89 3.99
N ARG A 254 -17.08 5.44 4.83
CA ARG A 254 -17.11 6.87 5.19
C ARG A 254 -16.87 7.77 3.97
N LEU A 255 -15.91 7.40 3.12
CA LEU A 255 -15.66 8.10 1.86
C LEU A 255 -16.84 8.03 0.91
N ALA A 256 -17.44 6.86 0.72
CA ALA A 256 -18.62 6.71 -0.13
C ALA A 256 -19.83 7.51 0.37
N ASN A 257 -20.00 7.60 1.70
CA ASN A 257 -21.02 8.45 2.32
C ASN A 257 -20.75 9.94 2.05
N ALA A 258 -19.52 10.40 2.25
CA ALA A 258 -19.13 11.79 2.03
C ALA A 258 -19.24 12.21 0.56
N ALA A 259 -18.90 11.30 -0.36
CA ALA A 259 -19.03 11.50 -1.81
C ALA A 259 -20.46 11.24 -2.34
N ASN A 260 -21.38 10.79 -1.48
CA ASN A 260 -22.76 10.47 -1.82
C ASN A 260 -22.91 9.45 -2.98
N PHE A 261 -22.08 8.40 -3.01
CA PHE A 261 -22.19 7.37 -4.05
C PHE A 261 -23.47 6.53 -3.91
N SER A 262 -24.01 6.05 -5.03
CA SER A 262 -25.23 5.22 -5.08
C SER A 262 -25.11 3.92 -4.27
N PHE A 263 -23.92 3.34 -4.24
CA PHE A 263 -23.60 2.10 -3.54
C PHE A 263 -23.16 2.30 -2.09
N LYS A 264 -23.14 3.54 -1.57
CA LYS A 264 -22.57 3.84 -0.25
C LYS A 264 -23.12 2.96 0.87
N THR A 265 -24.43 2.66 0.87
CA THR A 265 -25.08 1.86 1.91
C THR A 265 -24.72 0.38 1.86
N LEU A 266 -24.16 -0.09 0.75
CA LEU A 266 -23.88 -1.50 0.46
C LEU A 266 -22.46 -1.92 0.85
N ILE A 267 -21.58 -0.95 1.12
CA ILE A 267 -20.24 -1.20 1.66
C ILE A 267 -20.36 -1.49 3.16
N ASN A 268 -19.82 -2.62 3.63
CA ASN A 268 -19.79 -2.93 5.06
C ASN A 268 -19.06 -1.80 5.84
N PRO A 269 -19.64 -1.26 6.93
CA PRO A 269 -19.09 -0.12 7.67
C PRO A 269 -17.80 -0.42 8.45
N ALA A 270 -17.44 -1.68 8.63
CA ALA A 270 -16.19 -2.13 9.23
C ALA A 270 -15.12 -2.52 8.18
N SER A 271 -15.51 -2.71 6.92
CA SER A 271 -14.60 -3.12 5.85
C SER A 271 -13.48 -2.12 5.62
N SER A 272 -12.26 -2.63 5.42
CA SER A 272 -11.08 -1.89 4.97
C SER A 272 -11.01 -1.76 3.44
N MET A 273 -11.80 -2.55 2.69
CA MET A 273 -11.79 -2.60 1.23
C MET A 273 -13.12 -2.07 0.64
N TRP A 274 -13.06 -1.55 -0.59
CA TRP A 274 -14.20 -0.94 -1.28
C TRP A 274 -15.36 -1.88 -1.58
N MET A 275 -15.05 -3.14 -1.87
CA MET A 275 -16.03 -4.20 -2.16
C MET A 275 -16.60 -4.87 -0.89
N GLY A 276 -16.25 -4.38 0.31
CA GLY A 276 -16.86 -4.83 1.57
C GLY A 276 -16.20 -6.06 2.24
N PHE A 277 -15.04 -6.51 1.76
CA PHE A 277 -14.26 -7.59 2.38
C PHE A 277 -13.04 -7.09 3.16
N VAL A 278 -12.40 -8.00 3.91
CA VAL A 278 -11.12 -7.76 4.59
C VAL A 278 -10.05 -8.65 3.97
N ASP A 279 -9.09 -8.02 3.29
CA ASP A 279 -7.95 -8.69 2.62
C ASP A 279 -6.68 -8.68 3.49
N GLN A 280 -6.77 -8.12 4.70
CA GLN A 280 -5.66 -8.00 5.65
C GLN A 280 -5.50 -9.25 6.51
N GLN A 281 -5.86 -10.42 5.99
CA GLN A 281 -5.76 -11.66 6.76
C GLN A 281 -4.32 -12.14 6.81
N VAL A 282 -3.88 -12.56 7.99
CA VAL A 282 -2.47 -12.96 8.21
C VAL A 282 -2.04 -14.14 7.34
N GLY A 283 -2.98 -14.98 6.91
CA GLY A 283 -2.69 -16.17 6.08
C GLY A 283 -2.28 -15.85 4.64
N GLY A 284 -2.52 -14.61 4.16
CA GLY A 284 -2.13 -14.16 2.83
C GLY A 284 -0.74 -13.51 2.75
N SER A 285 -0.04 -13.39 3.89
CA SER A 285 1.25 -12.70 3.98
C SER A 285 2.39 -13.65 4.34
N ALA A 286 3.60 -13.30 3.92
CA ALA A 286 4.81 -13.97 4.40
C ALA A 286 4.93 -13.83 5.93
N PRO A 287 5.51 -14.83 6.63
CA PRO A 287 5.61 -14.78 8.09
C PRO A 287 6.47 -13.61 8.58
N ASN A 288 7.45 -13.19 7.79
CA ASN A 288 8.29 -12.01 7.98
C ASN A 288 8.86 -11.54 6.63
N GLY A 289 9.50 -10.36 6.61
CA GLY A 289 10.11 -9.79 5.42
C GLY A 289 11.32 -10.59 4.91
N ALA A 290 12.08 -11.23 5.80
CA ALA A 290 13.23 -12.08 5.40
C ALA A 290 12.82 -13.18 4.41
N THR A 291 11.61 -13.72 4.54
CA THR A 291 11.09 -14.78 3.66
C THR A 291 10.91 -14.33 2.20
N VAL A 292 10.75 -13.03 1.95
CA VAL A 292 10.52 -12.46 0.61
C VAL A 292 11.70 -11.64 0.09
N THR A 293 12.84 -11.70 0.78
CA THR A 293 14.08 -11.09 0.28
C THR A 293 14.64 -11.88 -0.91
N PHE A 294 15.60 -11.31 -1.64
CA PHE A 294 16.29 -12.01 -2.72
C PHE A 294 17.05 -13.24 -2.21
N ALA A 295 17.79 -13.11 -1.10
CA ALA A 295 18.49 -14.23 -0.46
C ALA A 295 17.54 -15.20 0.26
N GLY A 296 16.35 -14.73 0.63
CA GLY A 296 15.27 -15.56 1.13
C GLY A 296 15.59 -16.31 2.44
N THR A 297 14.79 -17.35 2.70
CA THR A 297 14.98 -18.28 3.81
C THR A 297 14.65 -19.70 3.35
N ALA A 298 14.76 -20.69 4.23
CA ALA A 298 14.26 -22.04 3.97
C ALA A 298 12.75 -22.10 3.63
N HIS A 299 11.98 -21.06 3.94
CA HIS A 299 10.54 -20.96 3.65
C HIS A 299 10.21 -20.16 2.38
N GLY A 300 11.21 -19.55 1.74
CA GLY A 300 11.04 -18.77 0.52
C GLY A 300 12.41 -18.43 -0.07
N HIS A 301 12.79 -19.09 -1.15
CA HIS A 301 14.11 -18.95 -1.79
C HIS A 301 13.94 -18.98 -3.31
N LEU A 302 13.49 -17.85 -3.86
CA LEU A 302 13.02 -17.74 -5.26
C LEU A 302 14.12 -17.28 -6.23
N THR A 303 15.29 -16.89 -5.72
CA THR A 303 16.37 -16.31 -6.53
C THR A 303 17.71 -16.95 -6.21
N THR A 304 18.72 -16.67 -7.03
CA THR A 304 20.08 -17.18 -6.85
C THR A 304 20.92 -16.37 -5.86
N ALA A 305 20.38 -15.29 -5.30
CA ALA A 305 21.12 -14.46 -4.35
C ALA A 305 21.40 -15.24 -3.06
N VAL A 306 22.55 -14.97 -2.45
CA VAL A 306 22.96 -15.50 -1.15
C VAL A 306 23.23 -14.35 -0.16
N PRO A 307 23.24 -14.61 1.16
CA PRO A 307 23.59 -13.58 2.14
C PRO A 307 24.96 -12.95 1.85
N GLY A 308 25.01 -11.62 1.85
CA GLY A 308 26.18 -10.81 1.49
C GLY A 308 26.21 -10.34 0.03
N ASP A 309 25.33 -10.84 -0.84
CA ASP A 309 25.17 -10.30 -2.19
C ASP A 309 24.57 -8.89 -2.15
N TYR A 310 24.84 -8.09 -3.19
CA TYR A 310 24.39 -6.69 -3.26
C TYR A 310 22.89 -6.50 -3.05
N PHE A 311 22.07 -7.46 -3.48
CA PHE A 311 20.61 -7.42 -3.36
C PHE A 311 20.07 -8.30 -2.23
N ASP A 312 20.90 -8.98 -1.43
CA ASP A 312 20.47 -10.07 -0.55
C ASP A 312 19.20 -9.76 0.27
N ASN A 313 19.14 -8.60 0.92
CA ASN A 313 18.05 -8.13 1.77
C ASN A 313 17.04 -7.22 1.05
N GLY A 314 17.21 -6.99 -0.25
CA GLY A 314 16.22 -6.37 -1.12
C GLY A 314 15.06 -7.31 -1.45
N SER A 315 14.01 -6.79 -2.08
CA SER A 315 12.88 -7.57 -2.60
C SER A 315 12.32 -6.93 -3.87
N ILE A 316 11.38 -7.63 -4.53
CA ILE A 316 10.66 -7.13 -5.70
C ILE A 316 9.35 -6.50 -5.25
N GLN A 317 9.08 -5.27 -5.69
CA GLN A 317 7.79 -4.64 -5.54
C GLN A 317 7.07 -4.63 -6.89
N HIS A 318 5.87 -5.22 -6.94
CA HIS A 318 4.96 -5.10 -8.07
C HIS A 318 3.74 -4.27 -7.65
N LEU A 319 3.39 -3.26 -8.46
CA LEU A 319 2.29 -2.33 -8.18
C LEU A 319 1.35 -2.30 -9.37
N SER A 320 0.10 -2.69 -9.15
CA SER A 320 -0.99 -2.54 -10.11
C SER A 320 -2.04 -1.58 -9.58
N HIS A 321 -2.55 -0.71 -10.45
CA HIS A 321 -3.68 0.15 -10.13
C HIS A 321 -4.94 -0.46 -10.76
N ASN A 322 -5.73 -1.14 -9.94
CA ASN A 322 -6.96 -1.79 -10.39
C ASN A 322 -8.13 -0.83 -10.24
N ILE A 323 -8.96 -0.72 -11.29
CA ILE A 323 -10.18 0.09 -11.27
C ILE A 323 -11.35 -0.83 -10.94
N ASP A 324 -11.90 -0.65 -9.75
CA ASP A 324 -13.07 -1.40 -9.30
C ASP A 324 -14.35 -0.70 -9.76
N ASP A 325 -15.15 -1.41 -10.55
CA ASP A 325 -16.48 -0.92 -10.93
C ASP A 325 -17.52 -1.21 -9.85
N LEU A 326 -17.50 -0.42 -8.78
CA LEU A 326 -18.36 -0.60 -7.62
C LEU A 326 -19.85 -0.46 -7.94
N ALA A 327 -20.22 0.35 -8.95
CA ALA A 327 -21.60 0.44 -9.38
C ALA A 327 -22.07 -0.85 -10.06
N GLN A 328 -21.19 -1.50 -10.84
CA GLN A 328 -21.44 -2.84 -11.39
C GLN A 328 -21.51 -3.88 -10.28
N PHE A 329 -20.50 -3.91 -9.40
CA PHE A 329 -20.36 -4.90 -8.33
C PHE A 329 -21.56 -4.87 -7.37
N TYR A 330 -22.03 -3.68 -7.01
CA TYR A 330 -23.20 -3.55 -6.13
C TYR A 330 -24.54 -3.51 -6.87
N ASN A 331 -24.53 -3.66 -8.20
CA ASN A 331 -25.68 -3.52 -9.10
C ASN A 331 -26.55 -2.29 -8.81
N THR A 332 -25.92 -1.12 -8.69
CA THR A 332 -26.63 0.16 -8.45
C THR A 332 -26.74 1.03 -9.69
N ASP A 333 -26.26 0.55 -10.85
CA ASP A 333 -26.40 1.29 -12.09
C ASP A 333 -27.78 1.04 -12.72
N PRO A 334 -28.57 2.10 -12.94
CA PRO A 334 -29.86 1.97 -13.61
C PRO A 334 -29.76 1.44 -15.05
N ASN A 335 -28.57 1.49 -15.66
CA ASN A 335 -28.28 0.94 -17.00
C ASN A 335 -27.54 -0.41 -16.95
N GLY A 336 -27.32 -0.97 -15.76
CA GLY A 336 -26.72 -2.29 -15.56
C GLY A 336 -27.69 -3.43 -15.88
N PRO A 337 -27.22 -4.69 -15.84
CA PRO A 337 -28.11 -5.85 -15.90
C PRO A 337 -29.23 -5.73 -14.84
N THR A 338 -30.46 -6.07 -15.21
CA THR A 338 -31.65 -5.86 -14.37
C THR A 338 -31.72 -6.75 -13.13
N ALA A 339 -30.85 -7.76 -13.03
CA ALA A 339 -30.75 -8.63 -11.87
C ALA A 339 -29.76 -8.04 -10.85
N VAL A 340 -30.28 -7.69 -9.67
CA VAL A 340 -29.44 -7.41 -8.49
C VAL A 340 -28.67 -8.68 -8.14
N GLU A 341 -27.35 -8.63 -8.18
CA GLU A 341 -26.53 -9.70 -7.61
C GLU A 341 -26.97 -9.88 -6.14
N PRO A 342 -27.53 -11.03 -5.74
CA PRO A 342 -28.00 -11.21 -4.40
C PRO A 342 -26.81 -11.23 -3.44
N PHE A 343 -27.05 -10.83 -2.18
CA PHE A 343 -26.05 -10.93 -1.12
C PHE A 343 -25.38 -12.32 -1.06
N SER A 344 -26.15 -13.38 -1.32
CA SER A 344 -25.69 -14.77 -1.36
C SER A 344 -24.61 -15.05 -2.41
N GLU A 345 -24.64 -14.36 -3.54
CA GLU A 345 -23.64 -14.52 -4.61
C GLU A 345 -22.37 -13.74 -4.25
N ARG A 346 -22.49 -12.52 -3.73
CA ARG A 346 -21.33 -11.73 -3.25
C ARG A 346 -20.52 -12.48 -2.18
N ILE A 347 -21.19 -13.06 -1.19
CA ILE A 347 -20.50 -13.79 -0.10
C ILE A 347 -19.86 -15.11 -0.55
N GLN A 348 -20.23 -15.65 -1.71
CA GLN A 348 -19.62 -16.88 -2.21
C GLN A 348 -18.18 -16.64 -2.68
N TYR A 349 -17.90 -15.42 -3.12
CA TYR A 349 -16.58 -14.97 -3.55
C TYR A 349 -15.79 -14.28 -2.44
N MET A 350 -16.42 -14.02 -1.28
CA MET A 350 -15.73 -13.53 -0.10
C MET A 350 -14.92 -14.65 0.56
N PHE A 351 -13.76 -14.30 1.10
CA PHE A 351 -12.96 -15.21 1.90
C PHE A 351 -13.77 -15.73 3.09
N ARG A 352 -13.93 -17.05 3.20
CA ARG A 352 -14.67 -17.70 4.30
C ARG A 352 -13.70 -18.09 5.41
N SER A 353 -13.80 -17.44 6.56
CA SER A 353 -13.04 -17.84 7.75
C SER A 353 -13.54 -19.17 8.30
N LYS A 354 -12.66 -19.95 8.92
CA LYS A 354 -13.08 -21.05 9.80
C LYS A 354 -13.59 -20.45 11.11
N LYS A 355 -14.81 -20.81 11.51
CA LYS A 355 -15.31 -20.55 12.87
C LYS A 355 -14.46 -21.33 13.89
N PHE A 356 -14.59 -20.99 15.18
CA PHE A 356 -13.90 -21.68 16.28
C PHE A 356 -14.17 -23.20 16.33
N ASP A 357 -15.29 -23.66 15.77
CA ASP A 357 -15.67 -25.07 15.66
C ASP A 357 -15.10 -25.77 14.40
N GLY A 358 -14.27 -25.09 13.61
CA GLY A 358 -13.66 -25.61 12.40
C GLY A 358 -14.56 -25.57 11.15
N THR A 359 -15.80 -25.11 11.27
CA THR A 359 -16.72 -25.00 10.13
C THR A 359 -16.44 -23.74 9.29
N PRO A 360 -16.56 -23.78 7.95
CA PRO A 360 -16.53 -22.57 7.14
C PRO A 360 -17.70 -21.64 7.51
N GLY A 361 -17.43 -20.37 7.77
CA GLY A 361 -18.46 -19.39 8.12
C GLY A 361 -18.11 -17.98 7.67
N LEU A 362 -19.14 -17.16 7.47
CA LEU A 362 -18.96 -15.72 7.40
C LEU A 362 -18.58 -15.17 8.77
N PRO A 363 -17.80 -14.08 8.84
CA PRO A 363 -17.51 -13.40 10.11
C PRO A 363 -18.77 -12.87 10.82
N PHE A 364 -19.89 -12.72 10.11
CA PHE A 364 -21.14 -12.19 10.65
C PHE A 364 -22.35 -13.06 10.24
N PRO A 365 -23.34 -13.26 11.13
CA PRO A 365 -24.58 -13.97 10.78
C PRO A 365 -25.44 -13.12 9.83
N GLN A 366 -26.02 -13.78 8.81
CA GLN A 366 -26.94 -13.16 7.86
C GLN A 366 -28.16 -12.60 8.61
N ASP A 367 -28.47 -11.31 8.40
CA ASP A 367 -29.78 -10.75 8.78
C ASP A 367 -30.78 -10.99 7.63
N PRO A 368 -31.81 -11.83 7.82
CA PRO A 368 -32.83 -12.06 6.80
C PRO A 368 -33.69 -10.82 6.49
N ASN A 369 -33.71 -9.82 7.39
CA ASN A 369 -34.47 -8.59 7.22
C ASN A 369 -33.60 -7.43 6.69
N ASP A 370 -32.27 -7.60 6.66
CA ASP A 370 -31.33 -6.56 6.24
C ASP A 370 -30.06 -7.13 5.58
N ALA A 371 -30.22 -7.59 4.34
CA ALA A 371 -29.12 -8.15 3.56
C ALA A 371 -28.11 -7.09 3.05
N PHE A 372 -28.31 -5.80 3.33
CA PHE A 372 -27.67 -4.73 2.57
C PHE A 372 -27.07 -3.58 3.40
N THR A 373 -27.63 -3.22 4.57
CA THR A 373 -27.21 -2.01 5.30
C THR A 373 -25.81 -2.15 5.93
N ASN A 374 -25.36 -3.38 6.16
CA ASN A 374 -24.07 -3.73 6.77
C ASN A 374 -23.23 -4.73 5.95
N GLY A 375 -23.47 -4.88 4.65
CA GLY A 375 -22.88 -6.00 3.91
C GLY A 375 -23.37 -7.35 4.43
N GLY A 376 -24.64 -7.42 4.84
CA GLY A 376 -25.40 -8.62 5.22
C GLY A 376 -24.92 -9.38 6.47
N GLY A 377 -24.28 -8.70 7.42
CA GLY A 377 -23.96 -9.23 8.73
C GLY A 377 -24.48 -8.33 9.85
N LEU A 378 -25.03 -8.91 10.92
CA LEU A 378 -25.30 -8.13 12.15
C LEU A 378 -23.99 -7.53 12.68
N GLY A 379 -24.05 -6.25 13.06
CA GLY A 379 -22.99 -5.58 13.83
C GLY A 379 -22.84 -6.16 15.24
#